data_AF-A0A7Y2GM50-F1
#
_entry.id   AF-A0A7Y2GM50-F1
#
_cell.length_a   1.000
_cell.length_b   1.000
_cell.length_c   1.000
_cell.angle_alpha   90.00
_cell.angle_beta   90.00
_cell.angle_gamma   90.00
#
_symmetry.space_group_name_H-M   'P 1'
#
loop_
_entity.id
_entity.type
_entity.pdbx_description
1 polymer ?
#
loop_
_entity_poly.entity_id
_entity_poly.type
_entity_poly.pdbx_seq_one_letter_code
_entity_poly.pdbx_strand_id
1 'polypeptide(L)'
;MTARHDPASRPDQHLRSPAIGVGKSLQPAAPLEQSVAWRLFFALLLVGAVILIFGSASSDDDALVTTEVEGRTEERAELGPDPATTPAETATSFTLVAGGDVLVHESVAASAATDDGFDFGPQLAVIAPTVRAADVAICHLEVPISATNDDLAYYPAFRVPSQLAPALAGAGFDSCSVASNHSLDAGEAGVASTLDQLDRAGVD
;
A
#
# COMPACT_ATOMS: atom_id res chain seq x y z
N MET A 1 100.92 -22.13 1.09
CA MET A 1 101.55 -22.63 2.33
C MET A 1 100.47 -23.33 3.14
N THR A 2 100.82 -24.54 3.58
CA THR A 2 100.04 -25.61 4.21
C THR A 2 99.60 -25.33 5.64
N ALA A 3 98.40 -25.78 6.04
CA ALA A 3 98.22 -26.70 7.20
C ALA A 3 96.77 -27.12 7.50
N ARG A 4 96.52 -28.44 7.38
CA ARG A 4 95.88 -29.41 8.32
C ARG A 4 94.38 -29.21 8.72
N HIS A 5 93.41 -30.08 8.41
CA HIS A 5 93.10 -31.46 8.92
C HIS A 5 93.15 -31.55 10.46
N ASP A 6 92.20 -32.09 11.24
CA ASP A 6 90.88 -32.75 11.05
C ASP A 6 90.23 -32.90 12.48
N PRO A 7 89.30 -33.84 12.81
CA PRO A 7 87.89 -33.61 13.16
C PRO A 7 87.51 -33.94 14.63
N ALA A 8 86.28 -33.60 15.05
CA ALA A 8 85.61 -34.28 16.17
C ALA A 8 84.08 -34.16 16.15
N SER A 9 83.41 -35.31 15.94
CA SER A 9 82.24 -35.84 16.67
C SER A 9 80.90 -35.07 16.77
N ARG A 10 79.90 -35.64 16.07
CA ARG A 10 78.43 -35.71 16.29
C ARG A 10 78.01 -35.92 17.77
N PRO A 11 76.77 -35.56 18.22
CA PRO A 11 75.54 -36.22 17.75
C PRO A 11 74.25 -35.37 17.64
N ASP A 12 73.28 -36.01 16.97
CA ASP A 12 71.91 -35.61 16.67
C ASP A 12 71.13 -35.01 17.85
N GLN A 13 70.47 -33.88 17.60
CA GLN A 13 69.27 -33.50 18.34
C GLN A 13 68.15 -33.13 17.37
N HIS A 14 67.27 -34.10 17.19
CA HIS A 14 65.94 -33.96 16.63
C HIS A 14 65.11 -32.94 17.41
N LEU A 15 64.76 -31.80 16.81
CA LEU A 15 63.68 -30.94 17.30
C LEU A 15 62.81 -30.40 16.15
N ARG A 16 61.88 -31.28 15.75
CA ARG A 16 60.44 -31.05 15.54
C ARG A 16 59.99 -29.78 14.81
N SER A 17 59.51 -29.99 13.59
CA SER A 17 58.60 -29.09 12.86
C SER A 17 57.32 -28.77 13.66
N PRO A 18 56.75 -27.56 13.55
CA PRO A 18 55.40 -27.31 14.02
C PRO A 18 54.39 -28.02 13.12
N ALA A 19 53.55 -28.84 13.74
CA ALA A 19 52.47 -29.57 13.10
C ALA A 19 51.36 -28.60 12.64
N ILE A 20 50.98 -28.73 11.37
CA ILE A 20 49.74 -28.19 10.83
C ILE A 20 48.59 -28.94 11.51
N GLY A 21 47.79 -28.22 12.30
CA GLY A 21 46.60 -28.77 12.95
C GLY A 21 45.52 -29.11 11.94
N VAL A 22 45.39 -30.41 11.63
CA VAL A 22 44.18 -31.00 11.04
C VAL A 22 43.29 -31.51 12.17
N GLY A 23 42.00 -31.17 12.12
CA GLY A 23 40.95 -31.99 12.73
C GLY A 23 40.19 -31.38 13.90
N LYS A 24 39.10 -30.65 13.60
CA LYS A 24 37.84 -30.87 14.33
C LYS A 24 36.88 -31.54 13.36
N SER A 25 36.89 -32.87 13.39
CA SER A 25 35.78 -33.68 12.88
C SER A 25 34.53 -33.32 13.68
N LEU A 26 33.64 -32.52 13.09
CA LEU A 26 32.28 -32.36 13.57
C LEU A 26 31.59 -33.72 13.44
N GLN A 27 31.39 -34.39 14.56
CA GLN A 27 30.54 -35.57 14.62
C GLN A 27 29.11 -35.16 14.23
N PRO A 28 28.39 -35.92 13.40
CA PRO A 28 26.97 -35.66 13.16
C PRO A 28 26.21 -35.82 14.48
N ALA A 29 25.37 -34.83 14.80
CA ALA A 29 24.48 -34.88 15.95
C ALA A 29 23.66 -36.17 15.92
N ALA A 30 23.48 -36.80 17.09
CA ALA A 30 22.76 -38.06 17.24
C ALA A 30 21.32 -37.95 16.66
N PRO A 31 20.76 -39.04 16.09
CA PRO A 31 19.47 -39.03 15.37
C PRO A 31 18.25 -38.61 16.20
N LEU A 32 18.40 -38.48 17.52
CA LEU A 32 17.35 -38.03 18.42
C LEU A 32 17.09 -36.52 18.31
N GLU A 33 18.11 -35.70 18.04
CA GLU A 33 17.93 -34.23 17.98
C GLU A 33 17.20 -33.78 16.72
N GLN A 34 17.48 -34.42 15.58
CA GLN A 34 16.74 -34.16 14.35
C GLN A 34 15.27 -34.60 14.46
N SER A 35 15.03 -35.74 15.12
CA SER A 35 13.67 -36.25 15.33
C SER A 35 12.81 -35.32 16.20
N VAL A 36 13.40 -34.65 17.19
CA VAL A 36 12.71 -33.65 18.03
C VAL A 36 12.42 -32.38 17.23
N ALA A 37 13.37 -31.88 16.44
CA ALA A 37 13.17 -30.70 15.61
C ALA A 37 12.04 -30.90 14.58
N TRP A 38 12.01 -32.05 13.90
CA TRP A 38 10.93 -32.39 12.98
C TRP A 38 9.58 -32.56 13.69
N ARG A 39 9.56 -33.16 14.89
CA ARG A 39 8.33 -33.28 15.69
C ARG A 39 7.78 -31.91 16.10
N LEU A 40 8.65 -30.98 16.50
CA LEU A 40 8.24 -29.61 16.84
C LEU A 40 7.76 -28.85 15.61
N PHE A 41 8.44 -29.00 14.47
CA PHE A 41 8.02 -28.39 13.20
C PHE A 41 6.63 -28.89 12.76
N PHE A 42 6.40 -30.21 12.76
CA PHE A 42 5.09 -30.76 12.42
C PHE A 42 4.01 -30.46 13.46
N ALA A 43 4.37 -30.37 14.75
CA ALA A 43 3.43 -29.93 15.79
C ALA A 43 3.02 -28.47 15.59
N LEU A 44 3.95 -27.58 15.24
CA LEU A 44 3.66 -26.17 14.93
C LEU A 44 2.81 -26.02 13.67
N LEU A 45 3.07 -26.82 12.62
CA LEU A 45 2.21 -26.87 11.42
C LEU A 45 0.80 -27.35 11.75
N LEU A 46 0.65 -28.40 12.58
CA LEU A 46 -0.66 -28.88 13.02
C LEU A 46 -1.40 -27.84 13.87
N VAL A 47 -0.72 -27.16 14.78
CA VAL A 47 -1.32 -26.08 15.58
C VAL A 47 -1.73 -24.91 14.67
N GLY A 48 -0.90 -24.51 13.71
CA GLY A 48 -1.25 -23.48 12.72
C GLY A 48 -2.45 -23.87 11.86
N ALA A 49 -2.52 -25.13 11.42
CA ALA A 49 -3.67 -25.65 10.66
C ALA A 49 -4.95 -25.69 11.52
N VAL A 50 -4.86 -26.08 12.80
CA VAL A 50 -6.00 -26.05 13.72
C VAL A 50 -6.45 -24.61 13.98
N ILE A 51 -5.54 -23.65 14.12
CA ILE A 51 -5.87 -22.22 14.25
C ILE A 51 -6.53 -21.70 12.97
N LEU A 52 -6.11 -22.14 11.78
CA LEU A 52 -6.77 -21.77 10.52
C LEU A 52 -8.15 -22.42 10.34
N ILE A 53 -8.33 -23.65 10.83
CA ILE A 53 -9.60 -24.40 10.69
C ILE A 53 -10.63 -23.96 11.74
N PHE A 54 -10.21 -23.60 12.96
CA PHE A 54 -11.10 -23.24 14.07
C PHE A 54 -11.09 -21.74 14.41
N GLY A 55 -10.10 -20.97 13.94
CA GLY A 55 -9.98 -19.53 14.18
C GLY A 55 -10.87 -18.66 13.29
N SER A 56 -11.62 -19.26 12.37
CA SER A 56 -12.69 -18.58 11.61
C SER A 56 -14.06 -18.64 12.32
N ALA A 57 -14.10 -19.04 13.59
CA ALA A 57 -15.33 -19.07 14.39
C ALA A 57 -15.20 -18.23 15.67
N SER A 58 -14.90 -16.94 15.51
CA SER A 58 -15.34 -15.89 16.42
C SER A 58 -15.34 -14.55 15.69
N SER A 59 -16.38 -14.35 14.90
CA SER A 59 -16.89 -13.01 14.62
C SER A 59 -18.36 -13.12 14.95
N ASP A 60 -18.75 -12.37 15.97
CA ASP A 60 -20.12 -12.26 16.44
C ASP A 60 -21.06 -12.05 15.25
N ASP A 61 -22.15 -12.80 15.24
CA ASP A 61 -23.28 -12.61 14.34
C ASP A 61 -23.81 -11.18 14.53
N ASP A 62 -23.29 -10.24 13.76
CA ASP A 62 -23.98 -8.97 13.55
C ASP A 62 -25.16 -9.31 12.64
N ALA A 63 -26.30 -9.52 13.30
CA ALA A 63 -27.56 -9.79 12.67
C ALA A 63 -27.79 -8.75 11.57
N LEU A 64 -27.69 -9.20 10.32
CA LEU A 64 -28.32 -8.55 9.18
C LEU A 64 -29.79 -8.38 9.53
N VAL A 65 -30.14 -7.20 10.05
CA VAL A 65 -31.50 -6.69 10.00
C VAL A 65 -31.77 -6.41 8.53
N THR A 66 -32.19 -7.45 7.82
CA THR A 66 -32.95 -7.28 6.60
C THR A 66 -34.24 -6.60 7.02
N THR A 67 -34.30 -5.26 6.96
CA THR A 67 -35.58 -4.60 6.80
C THR A 67 -36.09 -5.00 5.42
N GLU A 68 -36.81 -6.12 5.39
CA GLU A 68 -37.81 -6.39 4.39
C GLU A 68 -38.72 -5.17 4.38
N VAL A 69 -38.68 -4.40 3.29
CA VAL A 69 -39.73 -3.41 3.00
C VAL A 69 -40.94 -4.24 2.60
N GLU A 70 -41.61 -4.77 3.62
CA GLU A 70 -42.93 -5.34 3.46
C GLU A 70 -43.81 -4.25 2.87
N GLY A 71 -44.40 -4.56 1.71
CA GLY A 71 -45.29 -3.67 1.00
C GLY A 71 -46.36 -3.19 1.96
N ARG A 72 -46.21 -1.95 2.43
CA ARG A 72 -47.31 -1.21 3.03
C ARG A 72 -48.30 -1.01 1.90
N THR A 73 -49.31 -1.86 1.85
CA THR A 73 -50.58 -1.56 1.22
C THR A 73 -50.96 -0.18 1.72
N GLU A 74 -50.89 0.82 0.85
CA GLU A 74 -51.43 2.14 1.13
C GLU A 74 -52.92 1.96 1.40
N GLU A 75 -53.28 1.93 2.67
CA GLU A 75 -54.63 2.23 3.08
C GLU A 75 -54.87 3.70 2.74
N ARG A 76 -55.42 3.92 1.55
CA ARG A 76 -55.90 5.20 1.06
C ARG A 76 -57.00 5.67 2.01
N ALA A 77 -56.62 6.41 3.05
CA ALA A 77 -57.52 7.28 3.76
C ALA A 77 -58.01 8.33 2.74
N GLU A 78 -59.30 8.28 2.40
CA GLU A 78 -59.95 9.35 1.67
C GLU A 78 -59.91 10.63 2.52
N LEU A 79 -58.95 11.50 2.23
CA LEU A 79 -58.93 12.87 2.76
C LEU A 79 -60.00 13.68 2.02
N GLY A 80 -60.85 14.34 2.80
CA GLY A 80 -61.86 15.28 2.33
C GLY A 80 -61.27 16.49 1.60
N PRO A 81 -62.12 17.45 1.18
CA PRO A 81 -61.73 18.48 0.22
C PRO A 81 -60.58 19.37 0.72
N ASP A 82 -59.65 19.59 -0.21
CA ASP A 82 -58.33 20.21 -0.14
C ASP A 82 -58.33 21.66 0.42
N PRO A 83 -57.60 21.98 1.50
CA PRO A 83 -57.39 23.35 1.89
C PRO A 83 -56.30 23.97 1.00
N ALA A 84 -56.74 24.73 0.00
CA ALA A 84 -56.02 25.79 -0.71
C ALA A 84 -54.48 25.63 -0.84
N THR A 85 -54.06 25.18 -2.01
CA THR A 85 -52.68 25.10 -2.48
C THR A 85 -51.91 26.41 -2.23
N THR A 86 -51.03 26.39 -1.23
CA THR A 86 -49.91 27.34 -1.17
C THR A 86 -48.89 26.86 -2.21
N PRO A 87 -48.41 27.71 -3.15
CA PRO A 87 -47.39 27.29 -4.10
C PRO A 87 -46.17 26.76 -3.35
N ALA A 88 -45.80 25.50 -3.58
CA ALA A 88 -44.57 24.95 -3.05
C ALA A 88 -43.40 25.77 -3.60
N GLU A 89 -42.63 26.39 -2.71
CA GLU A 89 -41.37 27.03 -3.04
C GLU A 89 -40.49 25.98 -3.74
N THR A 90 -40.06 26.26 -4.98
CA THR A 90 -39.25 25.32 -5.75
C THR A 90 -37.94 25.09 -5.02
N ALA A 91 -37.73 23.87 -4.50
CA ALA A 91 -36.49 23.49 -3.84
C ALA A 91 -35.30 23.65 -4.82
N THR A 92 -34.23 24.28 -4.34
CA THR A 92 -32.96 24.34 -5.09
C THR A 92 -32.26 22.98 -4.96
N SER A 93 -31.83 22.40 -6.08
CA SER A 93 -31.09 21.14 -6.14
C SER A 93 -29.72 21.35 -6.79
N PHE A 94 -28.74 20.53 -6.39
CA PHE A 94 -27.45 20.41 -7.06
C PHE A 94 -27.01 18.94 -7.07
N THR A 95 -26.01 18.63 -7.88
CA THR A 95 -25.44 17.32 -8.10
C THR A 95 -24.00 17.27 -7.58
N LEU A 96 -23.68 16.20 -6.85
CA LEU A 96 -22.36 15.95 -6.30
C LEU A 96 -21.83 14.63 -6.86
N VAL A 97 -20.58 14.66 -7.34
CA VAL A 97 -19.78 13.45 -7.59
C VAL A 97 -18.71 13.36 -6.51
N ALA A 98 -18.60 12.17 -5.90
CA ALA A 98 -17.48 11.82 -5.03
C ALA A 98 -16.74 10.63 -5.66
N GLY A 99 -15.50 10.84 -6.07
CA GLY A 99 -14.59 9.81 -6.54
C GLY A 99 -13.92 9.09 -5.38
N GLY A 100 -13.59 7.81 -5.58
CA GLY A 100 -12.74 7.06 -4.65
C GLY A 100 -11.25 7.39 -4.83
N ASP A 101 -10.41 6.50 -4.32
CA ASP A 101 -8.97 6.69 -4.24
C ASP A 101 -8.33 6.90 -5.63
N VAL A 102 -7.68 8.04 -5.77
CA VAL A 102 -6.68 8.32 -6.78
C VAL A 102 -5.35 7.83 -6.23
N LEU A 103 -5.09 6.54 -6.44
CA LEU A 103 -3.90 5.84 -5.98
C LEU A 103 -3.01 5.45 -7.17
N VAL A 104 -1.91 6.19 -7.34
CA VAL A 104 -0.96 5.96 -8.44
C VAL A 104 0.19 5.05 -7.98
N HIS A 105 0.05 3.75 -8.28
CA HIS A 105 1.15 2.78 -8.19
C HIS A 105 2.14 2.91 -9.36
N GLU A 106 3.28 2.20 -9.27
CA GLU A 106 4.34 2.25 -10.27
C GLU A 106 3.86 1.88 -11.68
N SER A 107 2.93 0.92 -11.80
CA SER A 107 2.37 0.50 -13.08
C SER A 107 1.46 1.57 -13.69
N VAL A 108 0.69 2.27 -12.86
CA VAL A 108 -0.18 3.38 -13.28
C VAL A 108 0.67 4.54 -13.79
N ALA A 109 1.70 4.94 -13.03
CA ALA A 109 2.64 5.97 -13.44
C ALA A 109 3.42 5.58 -14.70
N ALA A 110 3.89 4.33 -14.81
CA ALA A 110 4.57 3.84 -16.00
C ALA A 110 3.67 3.91 -17.24
N SER A 111 2.38 3.61 -17.11
CA SER A 111 1.42 3.72 -18.22
C SER A 111 1.06 5.17 -18.59
N ALA A 112 1.32 6.13 -17.70
CA ALA A 112 1.18 7.56 -17.95
C ALA A 112 2.48 8.20 -18.47
N ALA A 113 3.62 7.50 -18.46
CA ALA A 113 4.90 8.08 -18.82
C ALA A 113 4.94 8.52 -20.30
N THR A 114 5.54 9.68 -20.53
CA THR A 114 5.82 10.25 -21.85
C THR A 114 7.33 10.52 -21.98
N ASP A 115 7.78 10.95 -23.16
CA ASP A 115 9.20 11.29 -23.36
C ASP A 115 9.70 12.40 -22.42
N ASP A 116 8.81 13.31 -22.02
CA ASP A 116 9.13 14.52 -21.24
C ASP A 116 8.41 14.58 -19.87
N GLY A 117 7.80 13.48 -19.40
CA GLY A 117 7.12 13.46 -18.10
C GLY A 117 5.99 12.43 -18.00
N PHE A 118 4.81 12.88 -17.60
CA PHE A 118 3.64 12.03 -17.37
C PHE A 118 2.35 12.70 -17.90
N ASP A 119 1.46 11.91 -18.48
CA ASP A 119 0.11 12.28 -18.90
C ASP A 119 -0.91 11.26 -18.38
N PHE A 120 -1.67 11.66 -17.35
CA PHE A 120 -2.75 10.86 -16.76
C PHE A 120 -4.11 11.12 -17.43
N GLY A 121 -4.19 12.08 -18.36
CA GLY A 121 -5.44 12.44 -19.05
C GLY A 121 -6.14 11.26 -19.70
N PRO A 122 -5.45 10.37 -20.45
CA PRO A 122 -6.06 9.20 -21.06
C PRO A 122 -6.70 8.23 -20.06
N GLN A 123 -6.11 8.07 -18.87
CA GLN A 123 -6.63 7.18 -17.82
C GLN A 123 -7.92 7.75 -17.21
N LEU A 124 -7.99 9.07 -17.05
CA LEU A 124 -9.14 9.78 -16.48
C LEU A 124 -10.24 10.07 -17.53
N ALA A 125 -9.94 9.98 -18.82
CA ALA A 125 -10.85 10.35 -19.91
C ALA A 125 -12.20 9.61 -19.87
N VAL A 126 -12.21 8.35 -19.41
CA VAL A 126 -13.42 7.53 -19.30
C VAL A 126 -14.41 8.07 -18.27
N ILE A 127 -13.92 8.62 -17.15
CA ILE A 127 -14.79 9.12 -16.07
C ILE A 127 -15.13 10.60 -16.23
N ALA A 128 -14.32 11.33 -17.00
CA ALA A 128 -14.43 12.77 -17.12
C ALA A 128 -15.81 13.30 -17.58
N PRO A 129 -16.59 12.62 -18.46
CA PRO A 129 -17.95 13.06 -18.77
C PRO A 129 -18.89 13.03 -17.56
N THR A 130 -18.75 12.05 -16.67
CA THR A 130 -19.55 11.94 -15.44
C THR A 130 -19.14 12.98 -14.42
N VAL A 131 -17.82 13.14 -14.24
CA VAL A 131 -17.25 14.12 -13.30
C VAL A 131 -17.66 15.54 -13.69
N ARG A 132 -17.48 15.94 -14.96
CA ARG A 132 -17.83 17.28 -15.45
C ARG A 132 -19.33 17.60 -15.51
N ALA A 133 -20.19 16.60 -15.36
CA ALA A 133 -21.64 16.81 -15.37
C ALA A 133 -22.19 17.24 -14.00
N ALA A 134 -21.41 17.10 -12.93
CA ALA A 134 -21.80 17.49 -11.59
C ALA A 134 -21.63 19.00 -11.36
N ASP A 135 -22.41 19.55 -10.43
CA ASP A 135 -22.22 20.92 -9.93
C ASP A 135 -20.99 21.02 -9.01
N VAL A 136 -20.66 19.92 -8.33
CA VAL A 136 -19.44 19.75 -7.51
C VAL A 136 -18.90 18.33 -7.69
N ALA A 137 -17.60 18.19 -7.91
CA ALA A 137 -16.90 16.92 -8.04
C ALA A 137 -15.67 16.87 -7.13
N ILE A 138 -15.64 15.92 -6.19
CA ILE A 138 -14.56 15.76 -5.22
C ILE A 138 -13.87 14.42 -5.41
N CYS A 139 -12.54 14.37 -5.46
CA CYS A 139 -11.77 13.13 -5.48
C CYS A 139 -11.24 12.75 -4.08
N HIS A 140 -10.80 11.51 -3.87
CA HIS A 140 -9.97 11.15 -2.73
C HIS A 140 -8.53 10.93 -3.21
N LEU A 141 -7.62 11.86 -2.91
CA LEU A 141 -6.22 11.71 -3.28
C LEU A 141 -5.47 10.96 -2.16
N GLU A 142 -5.26 9.68 -2.40
CA GLU A 142 -4.67 8.73 -1.44
C GLU A 142 -3.20 9.08 -1.13
N VAL A 143 -2.44 9.48 -2.14
CA VAL A 143 -0.96 9.52 -2.09
C VAL A 143 -0.38 10.93 -2.30
N PRO A 144 0.75 11.26 -1.66
CA PRO A 144 1.37 12.58 -1.81
C PRO A 144 1.88 12.85 -3.23
N ILE A 145 1.74 14.08 -3.69
CA ILE A 145 2.26 14.55 -4.97
C ILE A 145 3.64 15.20 -4.78
N SER A 146 4.61 14.78 -5.59
CA SER A 146 5.96 15.35 -5.61
C SER A 146 5.96 16.80 -6.09
N ALA A 147 6.84 17.62 -5.50
CA ALA A 147 7.02 19.00 -5.89
C ALA A 147 7.77 19.12 -7.24
N THR A 148 8.75 18.25 -7.50
CA THR A 148 9.66 18.37 -8.67
C THR A 148 9.74 17.12 -9.55
N ASN A 149 9.17 16.00 -9.11
CA ASN A 149 9.33 14.66 -9.71
C ASN A 149 10.74 14.05 -9.58
N ASP A 150 11.68 14.65 -8.84
CA ASP A 150 13.03 14.08 -8.66
C ASP A 150 13.09 12.99 -7.57
N ASP A 151 12.03 12.86 -6.78
CA ASP A 151 11.95 12.01 -5.58
C ASP A 151 10.79 11.00 -5.64
N LEU A 152 10.35 10.67 -6.87
CA LEU A 152 9.24 9.74 -7.10
C LEU A 152 9.49 8.42 -6.40
N ALA A 153 8.49 7.99 -5.65
CA ALA A 153 8.49 6.73 -4.93
C ALA A 153 7.08 6.16 -4.93
N TYR A 154 6.97 4.84 -4.91
CA TYR A 154 5.70 4.14 -4.87
C TYR A 154 5.65 3.30 -3.59
N TYR A 155 4.87 2.22 -3.58
CA TYR A 155 4.73 1.38 -2.40
C TYR A 155 6.11 0.97 -1.80
N PRO A 156 6.31 1.04 -0.48
CA PRO A 156 5.31 1.31 0.57
C PRO A 156 5.16 2.78 1.01
N ALA A 157 5.93 3.70 0.43
CA ALA A 157 5.92 5.12 0.82
C ALA A 157 5.89 6.01 -0.43
N PHE A 158 4.71 6.51 -0.75
CA PHE A 158 4.42 7.14 -2.03
C PHE A 158 4.85 8.61 -2.12
N ARG A 159 5.31 8.98 -3.33
CA ARG A 159 5.45 10.34 -3.87
C ARG A 159 5.25 10.25 -5.39
N VAL A 160 4.09 10.70 -5.86
CA VAL A 160 3.66 10.49 -7.25
C VAL A 160 3.86 11.73 -8.12
N PRO A 161 3.83 11.60 -9.46
CA PRO A 161 4.14 12.73 -10.33
C PRO A 161 3.20 13.93 -10.18
N SER A 162 3.79 15.12 -10.16
CA SER A 162 3.12 16.44 -10.16
C SER A 162 2.04 16.60 -11.21
N GLN A 163 2.19 15.98 -12.38
CA GLN A 163 1.25 16.03 -13.50
C GLN A 163 -0.10 15.36 -13.19
N LEU A 164 -0.21 14.63 -12.07
CA LEU A 164 -1.49 14.10 -11.61
C LEU A 164 -2.49 15.22 -11.28
N ALA A 165 -2.05 16.29 -10.60
CA ALA A 165 -2.93 17.41 -10.22
C ALA A 165 -3.61 18.09 -11.43
N PRO A 166 -2.89 18.57 -12.47
CA PRO A 166 -3.53 19.15 -13.65
C PRO A 166 -4.35 18.12 -14.44
N ALA A 167 -4.05 16.83 -14.35
CA ALA A 167 -4.88 15.80 -14.97
C ALA A 167 -6.23 15.62 -14.23
N LEU A 168 -6.25 15.72 -12.89
CA LEU A 168 -7.48 15.71 -12.09
C LEU A 168 -8.35 16.93 -12.40
N ALA A 169 -7.74 18.13 -12.44
CA ALA A 169 -8.41 19.35 -12.89
C ALA A 169 -8.98 19.17 -14.32
N GLY A 170 -8.14 18.62 -15.22
CA GLY A 170 -8.53 18.31 -16.59
C GLY A 170 -9.71 17.35 -16.67
N ALA A 171 -9.83 16.38 -15.76
CA ALA A 171 -10.94 15.44 -15.67
C ALA A 171 -12.24 16.09 -15.14
N GLY A 172 -12.14 17.26 -14.50
CA GLY A 172 -13.27 18.04 -13.99
C GLY A 172 -13.48 17.96 -12.47
N PHE A 173 -12.50 17.47 -11.70
CA PHE A 173 -12.60 17.53 -10.25
C PHE A 173 -12.38 18.97 -9.76
N ASP A 174 -13.24 19.42 -8.85
CA ASP A 174 -13.17 20.73 -8.22
C ASP A 174 -12.26 20.73 -6.98
N SER A 175 -12.22 19.62 -6.24
CA SER A 175 -11.38 19.48 -5.04
C SER A 175 -10.99 18.02 -4.81
N CYS A 176 -10.04 17.77 -3.91
CA CYS A 176 -9.69 16.44 -3.45
C CYS A 176 -9.48 16.38 -1.94
N SER A 177 -10.09 15.40 -1.29
CA SER A 177 -9.69 15.04 0.08
C SER A 177 -8.30 14.41 0.04
N VAL A 178 -7.36 14.98 0.79
CA VAL A 178 -6.01 14.42 0.98
C VAL A 178 -5.89 13.64 2.30
N ALA A 179 -6.99 13.40 3.01
CA ALA A 179 -7.02 12.72 4.30
C ALA A 179 -7.09 11.18 4.11
N SER A 180 -5.93 10.58 3.90
CA SER A 180 -5.72 9.16 3.62
C SER A 180 -4.76 8.54 4.66
N ASN A 181 -4.68 7.21 4.72
CA ASN A 181 -3.60 6.54 5.45
C ASN A 181 -2.21 6.78 4.83
N HIS A 182 -2.12 7.25 3.58
CA HIS A 182 -0.85 7.55 2.90
C HIS A 182 -0.49 9.04 2.87
N SER A 183 -1.28 9.93 3.48
CA SER A 183 -1.03 11.39 3.47
C SER A 183 0.36 11.77 3.98
N LEU A 184 0.93 10.99 4.90
CA LEU A 184 2.21 11.27 5.56
C LEU A 184 3.39 10.46 5.03
N ASP A 185 3.25 9.77 3.90
CA ASP A 185 4.34 8.96 3.32
C ASP A 185 5.59 9.80 2.96
N ALA A 186 5.37 11.08 2.67
CA ALA A 186 6.42 12.08 2.45
C ALA A 186 6.50 13.12 3.58
N GLY A 187 5.90 12.81 4.74
CA GLY A 187 5.82 13.68 5.90
C GLY A 187 5.05 14.97 5.63
N GLU A 188 5.25 15.95 6.52
CA GLU A 188 4.60 17.27 6.43
C GLU A 188 4.91 18.00 5.11
N ALA A 189 6.15 17.89 4.62
CA ALA A 189 6.55 18.47 3.34
C ALA A 189 5.78 17.86 2.15
N GLY A 190 5.47 16.57 2.23
CA GLY A 190 4.61 15.88 1.27
C GLY A 190 3.18 16.41 1.25
N VAL A 191 2.60 16.63 2.43
CA VAL A 191 1.26 17.24 2.56
C VAL A 191 1.27 18.65 1.95
N ALA A 192 2.24 19.49 2.33
CA ALA A 192 2.37 20.84 1.81
C ALA A 192 2.54 20.85 0.28
N SER A 193 3.43 20.01 -0.26
CA SER A 193 3.60 19.84 -1.70
C SER A 193 2.31 19.41 -2.39
N THR A 194 1.57 18.48 -1.80
CA THR A 194 0.32 17.97 -2.39
C THR A 194 -0.72 19.08 -2.51
N LEU A 195 -0.96 19.83 -1.43
CA LEU A 195 -1.88 20.96 -1.42
C LEU A 195 -1.44 22.03 -2.42
N ASP A 196 -0.15 22.39 -2.40
CA ASP A 196 0.43 23.36 -3.35
C ASP A 196 0.22 22.96 -4.83
N GLN A 197 0.31 21.67 -5.17
CA GLN A 197 0.13 21.20 -6.54
C GLN A 197 -1.34 21.17 -6.95
N LEU A 198 -2.24 20.84 -6.02
CA LEU A 198 -3.69 20.90 -6.21
C LEU A 198 -4.16 22.36 -6.41
N ASP A 199 -3.76 23.27 -5.52
CA ASP A 199 -4.07 24.70 -5.61
C ASP A 199 -3.57 25.31 -6.93
N ARG A 200 -2.35 24.94 -7.37
CA ARG A 200 -1.81 25.39 -8.67
C ARG A 200 -2.61 24.88 -9.87
N ALA A 201 -3.27 23.73 -9.73
CA ALA A 201 -4.12 23.15 -10.75
C ALA A 201 -5.57 23.66 -10.69
N GLY A 202 -5.96 24.38 -9.62
CA GLY A 202 -7.33 24.82 -9.38
C GLY A 202 -8.24 23.69 -8.89
N VAL A 203 -7.70 22.81 -8.04
CA VAL A 203 -8.43 21.72 -7.39
C VAL A 203 -8.43 22.01 -5.87
N ASP A 204 -9.37 22.82 -5.40
CA ASP A 204 -9.35 23.51 -4.10
C ASP A 204 -10.56 23.13 -3.22
#